data_AF-A0A8S3ZHQ2-F1
#
_entry.id   AF-A0A8S3ZHQ2-F1
#
_cell.length_a   1.000
_cell.length_b   1.000
_cell.length_c   1.000
_cell.angle_alpha   90.00
_cell.angle_beta   90.00
_cell.angle_gamma   90.00
#
_symmetry.space_group_name_H-M   'P 1'
#
loop_
_entity.id
_entity.type
_entity.pdbx_description
1 polymer ?
#
loop_
_entity_poly.entity_id
_entity_poly.type
_entity_poly.pdbx_seq_one_letter_code
_entity_poly.pdbx_strand_id
1 'polypeptide(L)'
;MAAAGIASLVLLLSASAIVLSIKDGQIVSQCDYPGIVAVVIPDNGAIICNGVRSKGILYVPELCGAAIGDILTKFPLVLVYGDGTKNLTIPVNSTGTFADGIFQMPITEPMDPDCNSEATLFDSSMDISNNSCELAGYGAEQLAGKIYDGTLKAAPLTKSTSVQCCKVIFNSLTKSQQGVILNKQAPLNCVASSGAGCGLGDLGAPVYCRNSAGEPVVVGLAASFPCENEGTFVIYDLTKSDSGFKFGISA
;
A
#
# COMPACT_ATOMS: atom_id res chain seq x y z
N MET A 1 -24.19 52.14 36.84
CA MET A 1 -24.31 50.77 37.35
C MET A 1 -23.85 49.84 36.25
N ALA A 2 -22.76 49.13 36.53
CA ALA A 2 -22.04 48.29 35.58
C ALA A 2 -22.79 46.97 35.34
N ALA A 3 -22.85 46.54 34.08
CA ALA A 3 -23.11 45.16 33.71
C ALA A 3 -21.90 44.66 32.92
N ALA A 4 -21.14 43.79 33.58
CA ALA A 4 -19.92 43.17 33.13
C ALA A 4 -20.20 41.79 32.53
N GLY A 5 -19.35 41.38 31.57
CA GLY A 5 -19.15 39.98 31.16
C GLY A 5 -20.30 39.41 30.33
N ILE A 6 -20.08 38.68 29.24
CA ILE A 6 -19.13 37.56 29.10
C ILE A 6 -18.72 37.50 27.63
N ALA A 7 -17.41 37.59 27.37
CA ALA A 7 -16.84 37.24 26.09
C ALA A 7 -16.85 35.70 25.97
N SER A 8 -17.72 35.15 25.11
CA SER A 8 -17.62 33.75 24.71
C SER A 8 -16.42 33.58 23.79
N LEU A 9 -15.31 33.14 24.38
CA LEU A 9 -14.15 32.60 23.69
C LEU A 9 -14.56 31.26 23.06
N VAL A 10 -15.01 31.29 21.81
CA VAL A 10 -15.18 30.09 20.99
C VAL A 10 -13.79 29.69 20.47
N LEU A 11 -13.02 29.01 21.31
CA LEU A 11 -11.88 28.20 20.88
C LEU A 11 -12.42 26.80 20.56
N LEU A 12 -12.95 26.62 19.35
CA LEU A 12 -13.07 25.27 18.80
C LEU A 12 -11.64 24.83 18.45
N LEU A 13 -11.06 24.00 19.32
CA LEU A 13 -9.96 23.13 18.95
C LEU A 13 -10.43 22.31 17.73
N SER A 14 -9.97 22.70 16.54
CA SER A 14 -9.79 21.75 15.46
C SER A 14 -8.71 20.79 15.91
N ALA A 15 -9.11 19.75 16.66
CA ALA A 15 -8.30 18.56 16.78
C ALA A 15 -8.19 17.99 15.36
N SER A 16 -7.10 18.34 14.68
CA SER A 16 -6.67 17.63 13.49
C SER A 16 -6.52 16.17 13.92
N ALA A 17 -7.51 15.35 13.58
CA ALA A 17 -7.33 13.91 13.67
C ALA A 17 -6.15 13.62 12.74
N ILE A 18 -4.98 13.39 13.33
CA ILE A 18 -3.80 13.03 12.56
C ILE A 18 -4.08 11.60 12.12
N VAL A 19 -4.65 11.43 10.93
CA VAL A 19 -4.89 10.13 10.31
C VAL A 19 -3.61 9.74 9.63
N LEU A 20 -2.61 9.41 10.45
CA LEU A 20 -1.28 9.02 9.99
C LEU A 20 -1.36 7.67 9.28
N SER A 21 -0.59 7.42 8.23
CA SER A 21 -0.42 6.11 7.56
C SER A 21 0.51 5.17 8.33
N ILE A 22 0.68 3.88 7.94
CA ILE A 22 1.53 2.83 8.58
C ILE A 22 1.90 3.14 10.04
N LYS A 23 1.20 2.52 10.98
CA LYS A 23 1.42 2.73 12.41
C LYS A 23 2.89 2.52 12.77
N ASP A 24 3.47 3.48 13.50
CA ASP A 24 4.88 3.54 13.90
C ASP A 24 5.90 3.58 12.72
N GLY A 25 5.42 3.78 11.49
CA GLY A 25 6.23 4.10 10.33
C GLY A 25 6.75 5.55 10.34
N GLN A 26 7.81 5.79 9.58
CA GLN A 26 8.42 7.11 9.41
C GLN A 26 7.80 7.83 8.22
N ILE A 27 7.58 9.15 8.34
CA ILE A 27 7.15 9.98 7.21
C ILE A 27 8.30 10.04 6.21
N VAL A 28 7.99 9.79 4.95
CA VAL A 28 8.97 9.70 3.86
C VAL A 28 8.48 10.47 2.63
N SER A 29 9.39 10.79 1.72
CA SER A 29 9.04 11.39 0.44
C SER A 29 8.53 10.34 -0.53
N GLN A 30 7.53 10.67 -1.35
CA GLN A 30 7.09 9.76 -2.42
C GLN A 30 8.17 9.56 -3.49
N CYS A 31 9.11 10.48 -3.60
CA CYS A 31 10.25 10.41 -4.51
C CYS A 31 11.15 9.18 -4.24
N ASP A 32 11.14 8.66 -3.02
CA ASP A 32 11.92 7.48 -2.64
C ASP A 32 11.21 6.16 -3.01
N TYR A 33 9.93 6.22 -3.37
CA TYR A 33 9.04 5.09 -3.62
C TYR A 33 8.34 5.23 -4.98
N PRO A 34 9.07 5.11 -6.10
CA PRO A 34 8.51 5.36 -7.42
C PRO A 34 7.33 4.45 -7.73
N GLY A 35 6.33 5.02 -8.37
CA GLY A 35 5.12 4.39 -8.83
C GLY A 35 4.10 4.13 -7.73
N ILE A 36 4.38 4.50 -6.47
CA ILE A 36 3.39 4.35 -5.40
C ILE A 36 2.19 5.27 -5.65
N VAL A 37 0.99 4.72 -5.50
CA VAL A 37 -0.27 5.42 -5.76
C VAL A 37 -1.34 5.06 -4.72
N ALA A 38 -2.29 5.97 -4.50
CA ALA A 38 -3.53 5.70 -3.79
C ALA A 38 -4.71 5.75 -4.75
N VAL A 39 -5.65 4.79 -4.64
CA VAL A 39 -6.92 4.85 -5.36
C VAL A 39 -7.99 5.39 -4.41
N VAL A 40 -8.58 6.53 -4.75
CA VAL A 40 -9.50 7.27 -3.88
C VAL A 40 -10.84 7.55 -4.55
N ILE A 41 -11.89 7.62 -3.74
CA ILE A 41 -13.19 8.12 -4.15
C ILE A 41 -13.15 9.66 -4.10
N PRO A 42 -13.35 10.37 -5.21
CA PRO A 42 -13.16 11.81 -5.28
C PRO A 42 -14.07 12.60 -4.33
N ASP A 43 -15.32 12.17 -4.14
CA ASP A 43 -16.33 12.93 -3.41
C ASP A 43 -16.05 13.08 -1.91
N ASN A 44 -15.35 12.11 -1.31
CA ASN A 44 -15.12 12.06 0.13
C ASN A 44 -13.66 11.75 0.52
N GLY A 45 -12.76 11.62 -0.45
CA GLY A 45 -11.36 11.30 -0.22
C GLY A 45 -11.13 9.91 0.39
N ALA A 46 -12.13 9.02 0.34
CA ALA A 46 -11.99 7.69 0.91
C ALA A 46 -10.99 6.88 0.09
N ILE A 47 -9.93 6.39 0.74
CA ILE A 47 -8.97 5.48 0.12
C ILE A 47 -9.59 4.10 0.00
N ILE A 48 -9.56 3.55 -1.22
CA ILE A 48 -9.94 2.17 -1.49
C ILE A 48 -8.77 1.27 -1.12
N CYS A 49 -7.57 1.60 -1.63
CA CYS A 49 -6.30 1.00 -1.26
C CYS A 49 -5.11 1.72 -1.90
N ASN A 50 -3.90 1.31 -1.51
CA ASN A 50 -2.67 1.62 -2.24
C ASN A 50 -2.50 0.70 -3.45
N GLY A 51 -1.57 1.07 -4.31
CA GLY A 51 -1.04 0.22 -5.35
C GLY A 51 0.30 0.72 -5.86
N VAL A 52 0.70 0.13 -6.98
CA VAL A 52 1.86 0.59 -7.74
C VAL A 52 1.48 0.75 -9.20
N ARG A 53 1.97 1.82 -9.85
CA ARG A 53 1.91 2.00 -11.30
C ARG A 53 3.28 1.68 -11.91
N SER A 54 3.30 0.79 -12.89
CA SER A 54 4.48 0.45 -13.67
C SER A 54 4.13 0.29 -15.14
N LYS A 55 4.85 1.02 -16.00
CA LYS A 55 4.68 1.01 -17.46
C LYS A 55 3.22 1.26 -17.90
N GLY A 56 2.55 2.20 -17.24
CA GLY A 56 1.15 2.52 -17.51
C GLY A 56 0.13 1.50 -17.00
N ILE A 57 0.53 0.53 -16.20
CA ILE A 57 -0.36 -0.47 -15.59
C ILE A 57 -0.40 -0.21 -14.09
N LEU A 58 -1.60 -0.07 -13.54
CA LEU A 58 -1.88 -0.09 -12.11
C LEU A 58 -1.95 -1.55 -11.62
N TYR A 59 -1.18 -1.86 -10.59
CA TYR A 59 -1.19 -3.14 -9.89
C TYR A 59 -1.71 -2.92 -8.47
N VAL A 60 -2.78 -3.64 -8.13
CA VAL A 60 -3.39 -3.65 -6.80
C VAL A 60 -3.82 -5.07 -6.43
N PRO A 61 -3.98 -5.41 -5.15
CA PRO A 61 -4.62 -6.67 -4.75
C PRO A 61 -5.96 -6.94 -5.44
N GLU A 62 -6.28 -8.20 -5.68
CA GLU A 62 -7.57 -8.62 -6.27
C GLU A 62 -8.79 -8.09 -5.50
N LEU A 63 -8.69 -7.98 -4.17
CA LEU A 63 -9.75 -7.43 -3.34
C LEU A 63 -9.99 -5.95 -3.66
N CYS A 64 -8.92 -5.18 -3.88
CA CYS A 64 -9.02 -3.83 -4.42
C CYS A 64 -9.65 -3.83 -5.81
N GLY A 65 -9.18 -4.71 -6.69
CA GLY A 65 -9.68 -4.81 -8.06
C GLY A 65 -11.19 -5.05 -8.12
N ALA A 66 -11.71 -5.90 -7.23
CA ALA A 66 -13.14 -6.14 -7.09
C ALA A 66 -13.90 -4.88 -6.63
N ALA A 67 -13.38 -4.16 -5.64
CA ALA A 67 -13.98 -2.91 -5.16
C ALA A 67 -13.93 -1.79 -6.23
N ILE A 68 -12.79 -1.63 -6.89
CA ILE A 68 -12.59 -0.70 -8.01
C ILE A 68 -13.58 -1.03 -9.12
N GLY A 69 -13.71 -2.30 -9.50
CA GLY A 69 -14.63 -2.75 -10.54
C GLY A 69 -16.09 -2.42 -10.23
N ASP A 70 -16.58 -2.69 -9.01
CA ASP A 70 -17.95 -2.37 -8.60
C ASP A 70 -18.21 -0.85 -8.63
N ILE A 71 -17.26 -0.08 -8.11
CA ILE A 71 -17.37 1.38 -8.03
C ILE A 71 -17.38 2.03 -9.42
N LEU A 72 -16.48 1.61 -10.30
CA LEU A 72 -16.35 2.16 -11.66
C LEU A 72 -17.57 1.89 -12.55
N THR A 73 -18.55 1.09 -12.10
CA THR A 73 -19.86 0.99 -12.78
C THR A 73 -20.75 2.21 -12.56
N LYS A 74 -20.44 3.05 -11.55
CA LYS A 74 -21.31 4.15 -11.09
C LYS A 74 -20.60 5.51 -11.12
N PHE A 75 -19.33 5.57 -10.73
CA PHE A 75 -18.60 6.83 -10.61
C PHE A 75 -17.12 6.67 -10.98
N PRO A 76 -16.45 7.72 -11.50
CA PRO A 76 -15.02 7.69 -11.75
C PRO A 76 -14.26 7.62 -10.42
N LEU A 77 -13.04 7.08 -10.50
CA LEU A 77 -12.09 7.08 -9.38
C LEU A 77 -10.94 8.03 -9.67
N VAL A 78 -10.20 8.36 -8.63
CA VAL A 78 -8.97 9.14 -8.75
C VAL A 78 -7.79 8.29 -8.28
N LEU A 79 -6.73 8.30 -9.07
CA LEU A 79 -5.44 7.76 -8.72
C LEU A 79 -4.54 8.93 -8.31
N VAL A 80 -4.11 8.96 -7.05
CA VAL A 80 -3.33 10.05 -6.47
C VAL A 80 -1.87 9.66 -6.33
N TYR A 81 -0.96 10.59 -6.65
CA TYR A 81 0.50 10.44 -6.65
C TYR A 81 1.20 11.82 -6.51
N GLY A 82 2.53 11.86 -6.60
CA GLY A 82 3.34 13.10 -6.59
C GLY A 82 3.16 13.98 -5.35
N ASP A 83 3.58 13.49 -4.19
CA ASP A 83 3.36 14.09 -2.85
C ASP A 83 1.86 14.33 -2.52
N GLY A 84 0.98 13.58 -3.19
CA GLY A 84 -0.46 13.67 -3.01
C GLY A 84 -1.11 14.85 -3.72
N THR A 85 -0.35 15.54 -4.57
CA THR A 85 -0.79 16.75 -5.28
C THR A 85 -1.22 16.46 -6.72
N LYS A 86 -0.88 15.28 -7.25
CA LYS A 86 -1.16 14.89 -8.63
C LYS A 86 -2.18 13.77 -8.70
N ASN A 87 -3.08 13.89 -9.67
CA ASN A 87 -4.27 13.08 -9.78
C ASN A 87 -4.44 12.63 -11.24
N LEU A 88 -4.67 11.34 -11.47
CA LEU A 88 -5.21 10.83 -12.73
C LEU A 88 -6.65 10.38 -12.50
N THR A 89 -7.53 10.65 -13.45
CA THR A 89 -8.91 10.13 -13.38
C THR A 89 -8.94 8.73 -13.98
N ILE A 90 -9.52 7.77 -13.25
CA ILE A 90 -9.87 6.45 -13.78
C ILE A 90 -11.32 6.55 -14.28
N PRO A 91 -11.56 6.50 -15.60
CA PRO A 91 -12.91 6.67 -16.15
C PRO A 91 -13.87 5.56 -15.71
N VAL A 92 -15.15 5.90 -15.64
CA VAL A 92 -16.25 4.93 -15.51
C VAL A 92 -16.11 3.84 -16.58
N ASN A 93 -16.39 2.59 -16.20
CA ASN A 93 -16.25 1.39 -17.03
C ASN A 93 -14.82 1.03 -17.45
N SER A 94 -13.78 1.62 -16.84
CA SER A 94 -12.42 1.11 -17.01
C SER A 94 -12.32 -0.33 -16.49
N THR A 95 -11.64 -1.19 -17.26
CA THR A 95 -11.51 -2.62 -16.95
C THR A 95 -10.06 -2.99 -16.68
N GLY A 96 -9.87 -4.06 -15.91
CA GLY A 96 -8.57 -4.69 -15.72
C GLY A 96 -8.66 -6.21 -15.78
N THR A 97 -7.54 -6.88 -15.57
CA THR A 97 -7.43 -8.34 -15.55
C THR A 97 -6.95 -8.82 -14.19
N PHE A 98 -7.31 -10.05 -13.83
CA PHE A 98 -6.84 -10.69 -12.60
C PHE A 98 -5.81 -11.77 -12.95
N ALA A 99 -4.65 -11.72 -12.29
CA ALA A 99 -3.62 -12.75 -12.39
C ALA A 99 -2.90 -12.86 -11.04
N ASP A 100 -2.74 -14.09 -10.54
CA ASP A 100 -1.96 -14.38 -9.34
C ASP A 100 -2.34 -13.54 -8.10
N GLY A 101 -3.64 -13.26 -7.94
CA GLY A 101 -4.15 -12.48 -6.81
C GLY A 101 -3.95 -10.97 -6.93
N ILE A 102 -3.45 -10.51 -8.09
CA ILE A 102 -3.27 -9.11 -8.45
C ILE A 102 -4.28 -8.73 -9.54
N PHE A 103 -4.87 -7.56 -9.38
CA PHE A 103 -5.62 -6.87 -10.41
C PHE A 103 -4.72 -5.89 -11.14
N GLN A 104 -4.72 -5.97 -12.47
CA GLN A 104 -3.91 -5.16 -13.37
C GLN A 104 -4.83 -4.31 -14.24
N MET A 105 -4.72 -2.99 -14.14
CA MET A 105 -5.56 -2.05 -14.89
C MET A 105 -4.70 -1.13 -15.74
N PRO A 106 -4.89 -1.08 -17.07
CA PRO A 106 -4.26 -0.07 -17.90
C PRO A 106 -4.73 1.33 -17.53
N ILE A 107 -3.78 2.23 -17.26
CA ILE A 107 -4.00 3.65 -17.02
C ILE A 107 -3.39 4.41 -18.20
N THR A 108 -4.25 4.75 -19.17
CA THR A 108 -3.84 5.32 -20.47
C THR A 108 -3.27 6.72 -20.36
N GLU A 109 -3.69 7.48 -19.35
CA GLU A 109 -3.14 8.81 -19.08
C GLU A 109 -1.71 8.67 -18.52
N PRO A 110 -0.71 9.35 -19.10
CA PRO A 110 0.64 9.32 -18.57
C PRO A 110 0.71 10.06 -17.22
N MET A 111 1.53 9.56 -16.30
CA MET A 111 1.89 10.35 -15.13
C MET A 111 2.73 11.55 -15.56
N ASP A 112 2.35 12.74 -15.09
CA ASP A 112 3.17 13.94 -15.22
C ASP A 112 4.58 13.70 -14.63
N PRO A 113 5.66 13.85 -15.43
CA PRO A 113 7.01 13.58 -14.98
C PRO A 113 7.37 14.44 -13.77
N ASP A 114 7.60 13.76 -12.66
CA ASP A 114 8.07 14.31 -11.40
C ASP A 114 9.03 13.31 -10.75
N CYS A 115 9.35 13.51 -9.49
CA CYS A 115 10.09 12.54 -8.70
C CYS A 115 9.37 11.19 -8.52
N ASN A 116 8.04 11.13 -8.70
CA ASN A 116 7.28 9.87 -8.66
C ASN A 116 7.20 9.26 -10.08
N SER A 117 8.32 8.67 -10.50
CA SER A 117 8.45 7.93 -11.76
C SER A 117 7.68 6.60 -11.72
N GLU A 118 7.52 5.92 -12.86
CA GLU A 118 6.97 4.56 -12.90
C GLU A 118 7.81 3.60 -12.03
N ALA A 119 7.16 2.68 -11.32
CA ALA A 119 7.90 1.69 -10.54
C ALA A 119 8.67 0.71 -11.41
N THR A 120 9.82 0.28 -10.90
CA THR A 120 10.51 -0.92 -11.38
C THR A 120 9.95 -2.13 -10.64
N LEU A 121 9.29 -3.04 -11.36
CA LEU A 121 8.91 -4.34 -10.82
C LEU A 121 10.10 -5.30 -10.86
N PHE A 122 10.17 -6.22 -9.90
CA PHE A 122 11.20 -7.24 -9.88
C PHE A 122 11.28 -8.04 -11.18
N ASP A 123 12.52 -8.30 -11.60
CA ASP A 123 12.86 -9.24 -12.65
C ASP A 123 13.98 -10.16 -12.15
N SER A 124 13.99 -11.43 -12.57
CA SER A 124 14.96 -12.43 -12.12
C SER A 124 16.42 -12.11 -12.47
N SER A 125 16.68 -11.12 -13.35
CA SER A 125 18.02 -10.62 -13.63
C SER A 125 18.53 -9.61 -12.59
N MET A 126 17.67 -9.13 -11.69
CA MET A 126 18.02 -8.17 -10.65
C MET A 126 18.52 -8.88 -9.39
N ASP A 127 19.63 -8.37 -8.84
CA ASP A 127 20.09 -8.76 -7.51
C ASP A 127 19.48 -7.81 -6.47
N ILE A 128 18.76 -8.37 -5.49
CA ILE A 128 17.99 -7.60 -4.50
C ILE A 128 18.61 -7.77 -3.11
N SER A 129 18.83 -6.64 -2.45
CA SER A 129 19.24 -6.61 -1.06
C SER A 129 18.04 -6.79 -0.15
N ASN A 130 17.85 -8.00 0.37
CA ASN A 130 16.80 -8.30 1.32
C ASN A 130 16.93 -7.42 2.61
N ASN A 131 18.10 -6.97 3.01
CA ASN A 131 18.19 -6.12 4.21
C ASN A 131 17.71 -4.67 4.00
N SER A 132 17.27 -4.31 2.79
CA SER A 132 16.88 -2.94 2.44
C SER A 132 15.38 -2.74 2.28
N CYS A 133 14.57 -3.74 2.58
CA CYS A 133 13.18 -3.72 2.17
C CYS A 133 12.26 -3.04 3.17
N GLU A 134 11.31 -2.29 2.63
CA GLU A 134 10.39 -1.44 3.38
C GLU A 134 8.98 -1.58 2.82
N LEU A 135 8.00 -1.57 3.70
CA LEU A 135 6.60 -1.39 3.34
C LEU A 135 6.32 0.11 3.29
N ALA A 136 5.69 0.60 2.22
CA ALA A 136 5.29 2.01 2.10
C ALA A 136 3.80 2.12 1.73
N GLY A 137 3.08 3.08 2.32
CA GLY A 137 1.63 3.19 2.11
C GLY A 137 1.01 4.47 2.64
N TYR A 138 -0.18 4.80 2.11
CA TYR A 138 -1.03 5.93 2.52
C TYR A 138 -2.18 5.51 3.42
N GLY A 139 -2.00 4.43 4.20
CA GLY A 139 -3.09 3.91 5.03
C GLY A 139 -3.36 4.73 6.27
N ALA A 140 -3.56 4.03 7.37
CA ALA A 140 -3.97 4.67 8.61
C ALA A 140 -3.13 4.19 9.81
N GLU A 141 -3.32 4.85 10.95
CA GLU A 141 -2.69 4.48 12.22
C GLU A 141 -3.61 3.58 13.05
N GLN A 142 -4.86 3.49 12.63
CA GLN A 142 -5.91 2.74 13.27
C GLN A 142 -6.74 2.02 12.21
N LEU A 143 -7.30 0.86 12.57
CA LEU A 143 -8.13 0.04 11.67
C LEU A 143 -9.31 0.78 11.04
N ALA A 144 -9.85 1.79 11.73
CA ALA A 144 -10.99 2.56 11.27
C ALA A 144 -10.65 3.68 10.28
N GLY A 145 -9.36 4.00 10.09
CA GLY A 145 -8.95 5.05 9.17
C GLY A 145 -9.19 4.66 7.71
N LYS A 146 -9.85 5.54 6.97
CA LYS A 146 -10.26 5.32 5.57
C LYS A 146 -10.13 6.56 4.70
N ILE A 147 -9.63 7.67 5.25
CA ILE A 147 -9.52 8.94 4.52
C ILE A 147 -8.07 9.11 4.11
N TYR A 148 -7.85 9.37 2.84
CA TYR A 148 -6.54 9.73 2.31
C TYR A 148 -6.14 11.12 2.82
N ASP A 149 -4.98 11.23 3.46
CA ASP A 149 -4.44 12.49 4.00
C ASP A 149 -3.21 13.01 3.24
N GLY A 150 -2.71 12.23 2.26
CA GLY A 150 -1.51 12.56 1.49
C GLY A 150 -0.18 12.17 2.14
N THR A 151 -0.19 11.74 3.41
CA THR A 151 1.03 11.41 4.14
C THR A 151 1.51 10.02 3.75
N LEU A 152 2.66 9.93 3.08
CA LEU A 152 3.34 8.66 2.89
C LEU A 152 4.18 8.31 4.11
N LYS A 153 4.02 7.10 4.61
CA LYS A 153 4.93 6.51 5.58
C LYS A 153 5.52 5.22 5.07
N ALA A 154 6.70 4.90 5.60
CA ALA A 154 7.36 3.62 5.37
C ALA A 154 7.90 3.01 6.65
N ALA A 155 8.03 1.69 6.65
CA ALA A 155 8.62 0.93 7.73
C ALA A 155 9.45 -0.26 7.21
N PRO A 156 10.65 -0.50 7.75
CA PRO A 156 11.47 -1.66 7.41
C PRO A 156 10.74 -2.99 7.60
N LEU A 157 10.96 -3.93 6.69
CA LEU A 157 10.64 -5.32 6.92
C LEU A 157 11.69 -5.94 7.86
N THR A 158 11.21 -6.69 8.84
CA THR A 158 12.06 -7.36 9.85
C THR A 158 12.18 -8.86 9.61
N LYS A 159 11.21 -9.46 8.92
CA LYS A 159 11.17 -10.90 8.57
C LYS A 159 10.44 -11.12 7.26
N SER A 160 10.79 -12.16 6.51
CA SER A 160 10.04 -12.57 5.31
C SER A 160 10.32 -14.04 4.95
N THR A 161 9.26 -14.80 4.76
CA THR A 161 9.35 -16.18 4.32
C THR A 161 9.26 -16.28 2.81
N SER A 162 9.82 -17.33 2.22
CA SER A 162 9.47 -17.72 0.84
C SER A 162 8.00 -18.08 0.68
N VAL A 163 7.53 -18.18 -0.57
CA VAL A 163 6.19 -18.68 -0.89
C VAL A 163 5.91 -20.06 -0.26
N GLN A 164 6.84 -20.99 -0.37
CA GLN A 164 6.69 -22.35 0.19
C GLN A 164 6.64 -22.33 1.71
N CYS A 165 7.47 -21.51 2.36
CA CYS A 165 7.45 -21.36 3.82
C CYS A 165 6.15 -20.69 4.29
N CYS A 166 5.69 -19.66 3.59
CA CYS A 166 4.42 -18.99 3.90
C CYS A 166 3.25 -19.97 3.82
N LYS A 167 3.20 -20.81 2.77
CA LYS A 167 2.17 -21.87 2.63
C LYS A 167 2.08 -22.80 3.84
N VAL A 168 3.22 -23.13 4.45
CA VAL A 168 3.25 -23.99 5.65
C VAL A 168 2.70 -23.26 6.88
N ILE A 169 3.08 -22.00 7.08
CA ILE A 169 2.69 -21.25 8.29
C ILE A 169 1.35 -20.52 8.15
N PHE A 170 0.81 -20.37 6.93
CA PHE A 170 -0.38 -19.57 6.64
C PHE A 170 -1.57 -19.96 7.52
N ASN A 171 -1.83 -21.26 7.69
CA ASN A 171 -2.94 -21.76 8.50
C ASN A 171 -2.75 -21.55 10.01
N SER A 172 -1.53 -21.26 10.46
CA SER A 172 -1.21 -20.92 11.84
C SER A 172 -1.34 -19.43 12.14
N LEU A 173 -1.47 -18.59 11.10
CA LEU A 173 -1.70 -17.16 11.25
C LEU A 173 -3.12 -16.88 11.75
N THR A 174 -3.29 -15.76 12.47
CA THR A 174 -4.63 -15.30 12.85
C THR A 174 -5.39 -14.79 11.63
N LYS A 175 -6.72 -14.64 11.75
CA LYS A 175 -7.55 -14.12 10.65
C LYS A 175 -7.14 -12.72 10.20
N SER A 176 -6.73 -11.85 11.13
CA SER A 176 -6.27 -10.49 10.79
C SER A 176 -4.94 -10.52 10.03
N GLN A 177 -4.04 -11.43 10.41
CA GLN A 177 -2.76 -11.64 9.74
C GLN A 177 -2.92 -12.26 8.34
N GLN A 178 -3.87 -13.16 8.15
CA GLN A 178 -4.19 -13.72 6.83
C GLN A 178 -4.84 -12.68 5.90
N GLY A 179 -5.66 -11.78 6.46
CA GLY A 179 -6.49 -10.87 5.67
C GLY A 179 -7.56 -11.61 4.86
N VAL A 180 -8.09 -10.92 3.84
CA VAL A 180 -9.08 -11.47 2.92
C VAL A 180 -8.42 -11.72 1.58
N ILE A 181 -7.99 -12.96 1.34
CA ILE A 181 -7.38 -13.42 0.09
C ILE A 181 -8.41 -14.22 -0.69
N LEU A 182 -8.77 -13.75 -1.89
CA LEU A 182 -9.80 -14.39 -2.73
C LEU A 182 -9.19 -15.59 -3.49
N ASN A 183 -7.99 -15.43 -4.04
CA ASN A 183 -7.24 -16.47 -4.71
C ASN A 183 -6.16 -17.07 -3.81
N LYS A 184 -6.51 -18.16 -3.12
CA LYS A 184 -5.56 -18.90 -2.25
C LYS A 184 -4.43 -19.62 -3.00
N GLN A 185 -4.47 -19.67 -4.33
CA GLN A 185 -3.40 -20.24 -5.16
C GLN A 185 -2.36 -19.19 -5.56
N ALA A 186 -2.63 -17.91 -5.33
CA ALA A 186 -1.67 -16.85 -5.55
C ALA A 186 -0.35 -17.13 -4.80
N PRO A 187 0.80 -16.74 -5.36
CA PRO A 187 2.06 -16.78 -4.63
C PRO A 187 2.02 -15.71 -3.53
N LEU A 188 2.21 -16.15 -2.28
CA LEU A 188 2.09 -15.31 -1.10
C LEU A 188 3.36 -15.43 -0.26
N ASN A 189 3.90 -14.31 0.20
CA ASN A 189 4.95 -14.29 1.22
C ASN A 189 4.36 -13.82 2.55
N CYS A 190 4.84 -14.39 3.63
CA CYS A 190 4.51 -13.99 4.99
C CYS A 190 5.67 -13.14 5.50
N VAL A 191 5.40 -11.89 5.85
CA VAL A 191 6.42 -10.91 6.23
C VAL A 191 6.08 -10.27 7.57
N ALA A 192 7.05 -9.62 8.20
CA ALA A 192 6.83 -8.76 9.36
C ALA A 192 7.54 -7.43 9.13
N SER A 193 7.05 -6.35 9.76
CA SER A 193 7.63 -5.01 9.69
C SER A 193 7.78 -4.42 11.08
N SER A 194 8.71 -3.48 11.25
CA SER A 194 8.83 -2.70 12.50
C SER A 194 7.62 -1.78 12.72
N GLY A 195 6.94 -1.37 11.65
CA GLY A 195 5.64 -0.71 11.69
C GLY A 195 4.49 -1.68 11.45
N ALA A 196 3.26 -1.18 11.45
CA ALA A 196 2.07 -1.96 11.16
C ALA A 196 1.19 -1.29 10.11
N GLY A 197 0.89 -2.01 9.02
CA GLY A 197 -0.20 -1.61 8.14
C GLY A 197 -1.53 -1.66 8.90
N CYS A 198 -2.31 -0.59 8.84
CA CYS A 198 -3.63 -0.49 9.47
C CYS A 198 -4.69 0.06 8.51
N GLY A 199 -5.89 -0.51 8.61
CA GLY A 199 -7.04 -0.06 7.85
C GLY A 199 -6.97 -0.41 6.36
N LEU A 200 -8.07 -0.15 5.64
CA LEU A 200 -8.17 -0.44 4.21
C LEU A 200 -7.15 0.35 3.38
N GLY A 201 -6.71 1.50 3.90
CA GLY A 201 -5.75 2.33 3.21
C GLY A 201 -4.36 1.71 3.10
N ASP A 202 -3.98 0.73 3.93
CA ASP A 202 -2.70 -0.01 3.77
C ASP A 202 -2.84 -1.32 2.98
N LEU A 203 -4.05 -1.68 2.55
CA LEU A 203 -4.20 -2.74 1.55
C LEU A 203 -3.46 -2.33 0.28
N GLY A 204 -2.75 -3.26 -0.34
CA GLY A 204 -1.98 -3.00 -1.55
C GLY A 204 -0.74 -2.14 -1.34
N ALA A 205 -0.39 -1.79 -0.09
CA ALA A 205 0.85 -1.09 0.22
C ALA A 205 2.04 -1.86 -0.38
N PRO A 206 2.81 -1.25 -1.31
CA PRO A 206 3.94 -1.92 -1.93
C PRO A 206 5.07 -2.17 -0.93
N VAL A 207 5.73 -3.31 -1.12
CA VAL A 207 7.04 -3.61 -0.54
C VAL A 207 8.10 -3.25 -1.58
N TYR A 208 8.96 -2.32 -1.21
CA TYR A 208 10.14 -1.95 -1.99
C TYR A 208 11.37 -2.59 -1.39
N CYS A 209 12.29 -3.04 -2.24
CA CYS A 209 13.65 -3.43 -1.89
C CYS A 209 14.63 -2.67 -2.76
N ARG A 210 15.88 -2.53 -2.34
CA ARG A 210 16.94 -1.95 -3.18
C ARG A 210 17.67 -3.05 -3.94
N ASN A 211 17.93 -2.80 -5.22
CA ASN A 211 18.85 -3.62 -6.00
C ASN A 211 20.32 -3.30 -5.65
N SER A 212 21.27 -4.01 -6.26
CA SER A 212 22.71 -3.78 -6.07
C SER A 212 23.20 -2.38 -6.51
N ALA A 213 22.44 -1.67 -7.35
CA ALA A 213 22.67 -0.28 -7.72
C ALA A 213 22.03 0.73 -6.73
N GLY A 214 21.32 0.24 -5.71
CA GLY A 214 20.62 1.06 -4.72
C GLY A 214 19.24 1.55 -5.17
N GLU A 215 18.75 1.11 -6.33
CA GLU A 215 17.47 1.53 -6.90
C GLU A 215 16.30 0.77 -6.27
N PRO A 216 15.17 1.44 -5.99
CA PRO A 216 13.98 0.80 -5.44
C PRO A 216 13.28 -0.10 -6.48
N VAL A 217 12.95 -1.31 -6.05
CA VAL A 217 12.30 -2.36 -6.84
C VAL A 217 11.12 -2.89 -6.04
N VAL A 218 9.94 -2.95 -6.66
CA VAL A 218 8.74 -3.51 -6.03
C VAL A 218 8.75 -5.02 -6.15
N VAL A 219 8.62 -5.67 -5.00
CA VAL A 219 8.71 -7.13 -4.84
C VAL A 219 7.41 -7.76 -4.34
N GLY A 220 6.48 -6.96 -3.83
CA GLY A 220 5.18 -7.45 -3.39
C GLY A 220 4.20 -6.34 -3.03
N LEU A 221 2.94 -6.71 -2.82
CA LEU A 221 1.86 -5.82 -2.38
C LEU A 221 1.17 -6.39 -1.15
N ALA A 222 0.92 -5.58 -0.12
CA ALA A 222 0.23 -6.03 1.09
C ALA A 222 -1.16 -6.60 0.78
N ALA A 223 -1.38 -7.85 1.20
CA ALA A 223 -2.67 -8.55 1.13
C ALA A 223 -3.45 -8.44 2.44
N SER A 224 -2.75 -8.18 3.55
CA SER A 224 -3.35 -8.02 4.87
C SER A 224 -2.64 -6.93 5.68
N PHE A 225 -3.34 -6.43 6.70
CA PHE A 225 -2.94 -5.30 7.53
C PHE A 225 -3.44 -5.55 8.96
N PRO A 226 -2.74 -6.36 9.78
CA PRO A 226 -3.23 -6.75 11.10
C PRO A 226 -3.26 -5.60 12.10
N CYS A 227 -2.62 -4.46 11.79
CA CYS A 227 -2.45 -3.31 12.70
C CYS A 227 -1.72 -3.67 14.02
N GLU A 228 -0.77 -4.60 13.92
CA GLU A 228 0.08 -5.08 15.00
C GLU A 228 1.55 -4.90 14.59
N ASN A 229 2.32 -4.14 15.37
CA ASN A 229 3.75 -3.94 15.12
C ASN A 229 4.48 -5.27 15.24
N GLU A 230 5.47 -5.51 14.39
CA GLU A 230 6.18 -6.80 14.29
C GLU A 230 5.27 -8.01 14.01
N GLY A 231 3.97 -7.75 13.79
CA GLY A 231 2.97 -8.74 13.42
C GLY A 231 3.29 -9.31 12.05
N THR A 232 3.08 -10.62 11.90
CA THR A 232 3.17 -11.24 10.59
C THR A 232 1.97 -10.83 9.75
N PHE A 233 2.19 -10.39 8.53
CA PHE A 233 1.16 -10.13 7.54
C PHE A 233 1.54 -10.77 6.21
N VAL A 234 0.59 -10.79 5.29
CA VAL A 234 0.73 -11.47 4.01
C VAL A 234 0.85 -10.44 2.91
N ILE A 235 1.75 -10.70 1.97
CA ILE A 235 1.87 -9.93 0.72
C ILE A 235 1.66 -10.85 -0.47
N TYR A 236 1.07 -10.31 -1.54
CA TYR A 236 1.13 -10.93 -2.86
C TYR A 236 2.56 -10.80 -3.39
N ASP A 237 3.13 -11.92 -3.80
CA ASP A 237 4.50 -12.00 -4.29
C ASP A 237 4.56 -11.58 -5.77
N LEU A 238 5.29 -10.50 -6.06
CA LEU A 238 5.53 -10.03 -7.42
C LEU A 238 6.87 -10.56 -7.98
N THR A 239 7.62 -11.34 -7.21
CA THR A 239 8.89 -11.93 -7.66
C THR A 239 8.71 -13.20 -8.49
N LYS A 240 7.47 -13.61 -8.74
CA LYS A 240 7.11 -14.87 -9.43
C LYS A 240 7.68 -16.10 -8.72
N SER A 241 7.61 -16.11 -7.39
CA SER A 241 8.15 -17.16 -6.52
C SER A 241 9.65 -17.36 -6.66
N ASP A 242 10.40 -16.28 -6.85
CA ASP A 242 11.85 -16.34 -6.90
C ASP A 242 12.41 -16.93 -5.60
N SER A 243 13.26 -17.94 -5.74
CA SER A 243 13.77 -18.68 -4.59
C SER A 243 14.81 -17.92 -3.75
N GLY A 244 15.37 -16.84 -4.29
CA GLY A 244 16.30 -15.92 -3.64
C GLY A 244 15.60 -14.83 -2.82
N PHE A 245 14.31 -14.58 -3.06
CA PHE A 245 13.53 -13.63 -2.28
C PHE A 245 13.07 -14.21 -0.92
N LYS A 246 13.96 -14.19 0.09
CA LYS A 246 13.75 -14.73 1.46
C LYS A 246 14.52 -13.92 2.51
N PHE A 247 13.92 -13.62 3.67
CA PHE A 247 14.53 -12.81 4.73
C PHE A 247 14.39 -13.50 6.08
N GLY A 248 15.53 -13.85 6.68
CA GLY A 248 15.57 -14.71 7.86
C GLY A 248 15.39 -16.16 7.41
N ILE A 249 16.41 -17.01 7.46
CA ILE A 249 17.42 -17.13 8.51
C ILE A 249 18.78 -17.22 7.80
N SER A 250 19.65 -16.22 7.92
CA SER A 250 21.09 -16.53 7.85
C SER A 250 21.37 -17.32 9.12
N ALA A 251 21.74 -18.59 8.96
CA ALA A 251 22.24 -19.41 10.07
C ALA A 251 23.43 -18.73 10.75
#